data_AF-A0A386WSI1-F1
#
_entry.id   AF-A0A386WSI1-F1
#
_cell.length_a   1.000
_cell.length_b   1.000
_cell.length_c   1.000
_cell.angle_alpha   90.00
_cell.angle_beta   90.00
_cell.angle_gamma   90.00
#
_symmetry.space_group_name_H-M   'P 1'
#
loop_
_entity.id
_entity.type
_entity.pdbx_description
1 polymer ?
#
loop_
_entity_poly.entity_id
_entity_poly.type
_entity_poly.pdbx_seq_one_letter_code
_entity_poly.pdbx_strand_id
1 'polypeptide(L)'
;MHVPSLSQRERLILAELSGVAGRYGTGVDRDRPRDEAIAAIRAVTTDARLLGIQAGVALADPQGISAETVRLLKAAGADMAVAAGHAVEVRERLGVRYPEGDPSPRRTGGTGFGGSGS
;
A
#
# COMPACT_ATOMS: atom_id res chain seq x y z
N MET A 1 6.71 4.54 -11.67
CA MET A 1 7.45 4.56 -10.39
C MET A 1 8.85 5.11 -10.66
N HIS A 2 9.12 6.39 -10.35
CA HIS A 2 10.45 6.97 -10.46
C HIS A 2 10.85 7.48 -9.08
N VAL A 3 11.73 6.71 -8.42
CA VAL A 3 12.47 7.10 -7.21
C VAL A 3 13.88 7.39 -7.72
N PRO A 4 14.35 8.66 -7.75
CA PRO A 4 15.54 9.03 -8.53
C PRO A 4 16.89 8.50 -8.01
N SER A 5 16.93 7.76 -6.90
CA SER A 5 18.18 7.42 -6.21
C SER A 5 18.41 5.91 -6.02
N LEU A 6 17.58 5.06 -6.62
CA LEU A 6 17.70 3.59 -6.47
C LEU A 6 18.26 2.96 -7.73
N SER A 7 19.31 2.17 -7.55
CA SER A 7 19.88 1.27 -8.55
C SER A 7 18.83 0.29 -9.07
N GLN A 8 19.06 -0.25 -10.27
CA GLN A 8 18.14 -1.23 -10.87
C GLN A 8 17.95 -2.47 -9.97
N ARG A 9 19.00 -2.87 -9.24
CA ARG A 9 18.96 -3.97 -8.28
C ARG A 9 18.04 -3.68 -7.10
N GLU A 10 18.13 -2.49 -6.51
CA GLU A 10 17.24 -2.08 -5.41
C GLU A 10 15.78 -2.00 -5.85
N ARG A 11 15.52 -1.59 -7.10
CA ARG A 11 14.15 -1.58 -7.66
C ARG A 11 13.57 -2.98 -7.80
N LEU A 12 14.37 -3.95 -8.25
CA LEU A 12 13.95 -5.34 -8.34
C LEU A 12 13.64 -5.92 -6.95
N ILE A 13 14.51 -5.64 -5.97
CA ILE A 13 14.29 -6.06 -4.57
C ILE A 13 13.00 -5.45 -4.01
N LEU A 14 12.72 -4.16 -4.26
CA LEU A 14 11.48 -3.54 -3.82
C LEU A 14 10.24 -4.13 -4.49
N ALA A 15 10.30 -4.46 -5.78
CA ALA A 15 9.20 -5.10 -6.49
C ALA A 15 8.89 -6.49 -5.90
N GLU A 16 9.93 -7.29 -5.63
CA GLU A 16 9.81 -8.59 -5.00
C GLU A 16 9.29 -8.49 -3.56
N LEU A 17 9.83 -7.56 -2.79
CA LEU A 17 9.41 -7.27 -1.41
C LEU A 17 7.93 -6.85 -1.37
N SER A 18 7.48 -6.02 -2.31
CA SER A 18 6.08 -5.63 -2.42
C SER A 18 5.17 -6.83 -2.71
N GLY A 19 5.61 -7.76 -3.56
CA GLY A 19 4.86 -8.98 -3.85
C GLY A 19 4.80 -9.93 -2.66
N VAL A 20 5.92 -10.14 -1.96
CA VAL A 20 5.98 -11.01 -0.78
C VAL A 20 5.18 -10.41 0.37
N ALA A 21 5.43 -9.15 0.72
CA ALA A 21 4.74 -8.47 1.81
C ALA A 21 3.22 -8.34 1.55
N GLY A 22 2.82 -8.09 0.30
CA GLY A 22 1.39 -8.07 -0.08
C GLY A 22 0.70 -9.44 0.04
N ARG A 23 1.39 -10.53 -0.32
CA ARG A 23 0.84 -11.89 -0.18
C ARG A 23 0.55 -12.27 1.26
N TYR A 24 1.49 -11.98 2.18
CA TYR A 24 1.34 -12.27 3.60
C TYR A 24 0.49 -11.24 4.36
N GLY A 25 0.42 -10.00 3.89
CA GLY A 25 -0.36 -8.96 4.57
C GLY A 25 -1.85 -9.01 4.24
N THR A 26 -2.19 -9.18 2.95
CA THR A 26 -3.57 -9.03 2.46
C THR A 26 -3.98 -10.07 1.42
N GLY A 27 -3.04 -10.93 1.01
CA GLY A 27 -3.21 -11.87 -0.10
C GLY A 27 -3.41 -13.32 0.34
N VAL A 28 -3.04 -14.23 -0.56
CA VAL A 28 -3.27 -15.68 -0.45
C VAL A 28 -2.59 -16.35 0.75
N ASP A 29 -1.53 -15.75 1.28
CA ASP A 29 -0.73 -16.30 2.37
C ASP A 29 -1.02 -15.60 3.71
N ARG A 30 -2.10 -14.80 3.81
CA ARG A 30 -2.43 -14.03 5.02
C ARG A 30 -2.67 -14.86 6.28
N ASP A 31 -3.12 -16.10 6.11
CA ASP A 31 -3.44 -17.01 7.22
C ASP A 31 -2.19 -17.80 7.67
N ARG A 32 -1.03 -17.58 7.05
CA ARG A 32 0.24 -18.21 7.42
C ARG A 32 0.78 -17.65 8.73
N PRO A 33 1.61 -18.43 9.46
CA PRO A 33 2.25 -17.96 10.68
C PRO A 33 3.07 -16.69 10.44
N ARG A 34 2.99 -15.78 11.40
CA ARG A 34 3.68 -14.49 11.36
C ARG A 34 5.20 -14.65 11.23
N ASP A 35 5.76 -15.67 11.85
CA ASP A 35 7.20 -15.95 11.79
C ASP A 35 7.65 -16.42 10.40
N GLU A 36 6.81 -17.17 9.68
CA GLU A 36 7.07 -17.55 8.27
C GLU A 36 7.04 -16.32 7.37
N ALA A 37 6.09 -15.41 7.58
CA ALA A 37 6.02 -14.16 6.84
C ALA A 37 7.26 -13.28 7.08
N ILE A 38 7.71 -13.16 8.34
CA ILE A 38 8.92 -12.42 8.69
C ILE A 38 10.16 -13.07 8.07
N ALA A 39 10.27 -14.40 8.10
CA ALA A 39 11.37 -15.13 7.48
C ALA A 39 11.40 -14.93 5.96
N ALA A 40 10.25 -14.99 5.29
CA ALA A 40 10.13 -14.76 3.86
C ALA A 40 10.51 -13.33 3.47
N ILE A 41 10.10 -12.33 4.26
CA ILE A 41 10.50 -10.93 4.06
C ILE A 41 12.01 -10.78 4.20
N ARG A 42 12.60 -11.35 5.25
CA ARG A 42 14.06 -11.31 5.49
C ARG A 42 14.86 -12.07 4.44
N ALA A 43 14.27 -13.08 3.80
CA ALA A 43 14.91 -13.79 2.69
C ALA A 43 15.04 -12.92 1.44
N VAL A 44 14.10 -11.98 1.20
CA VAL A 44 14.19 -11.01 0.11
C VAL A 44 15.23 -9.94 0.43
N THR A 45 15.16 -9.35 1.62
CA THR A 45 16.15 -8.38 2.08
C THR A 45 16.15 -8.22 3.59
N THR A 46 17.34 -7.99 4.15
CA THR A 46 17.55 -7.60 5.56
C THR A 46 17.91 -6.12 5.70
N ASP A 47 17.93 -5.37 4.59
CA ASP A 47 18.23 -3.94 4.61
C ASP A 47 17.05 -3.16 5.22
N ALA A 48 17.27 -2.62 6.42
CA ALA A 48 16.29 -1.84 7.17
C ALA A 48 15.75 -0.64 6.38
N ARG A 49 16.56 -0.04 5.49
CA ARG A 49 16.15 1.10 4.66
C ARG A 49 15.15 0.69 3.59
N LEU A 50 15.42 -0.42 2.88
CA LEU A 50 14.51 -0.92 1.84
C LEU A 50 13.19 -1.42 2.43
N LEU A 51 13.26 -2.09 3.59
CA LEU A 51 12.09 -2.46 4.37
C LEU A 51 11.28 -1.24 4.83
N GLY A 52 11.97 -0.17 5.25
CA GLY A 52 11.38 1.12 5.60
C GLY A 52 10.66 1.80 4.43
N ILE A 53 11.26 1.83 3.24
CA ILE A 53 10.64 2.36 2.01
C ILE A 53 9.32 1.64 1.73
N GLN A 54 9.31 0.30 1.75
CA GLN A 54 8.08 -0.47 1.50
C GLN A 54 7.03 -0.25 2.60
N ALA A 55 7.46 -0.15 3.85
CA ALA A 55 6.56 0.16 4.96
C ALA A 55 5.94 1.56 4.80
N GLY A 56 6.69 2.52 4.25
CA GLY A 56 6.19 3.85 3.92
C GLY A 56 5.11 3.83 2.83
N VAL A 57 5.29 3.01 1.79
CA VAL A 57 4.25 2.80 0.75
C VAL A 57 2.99 2.20 1.36
N ALA A 58 3.13 1.21 2.22
CA ALA A 58 1.99 0.59 2.91
C ALA A 58 1.30 1.56 3.90
N LEU A 59 2.06 2.43 4.57
CA LEU A 59 1.51 3.49 5.42
C LEU A 59 0.81 4.60 4.63
N ALA A 60 1.17 4.78 3.36
CA ALA A 60 0.52 5.75 2.49
C ALA A 60 -0.86 5.30 2.00
N ASP A 61 -1.22 4.02 2.19
CA ASP A 61 -2.52 3.47 1.84
C ASP A 61 -3.65 4.14 2.65
N PRO A 62 -4.54 4.93 2.01
CA PRO A 62 -5.62 5.63 2.70
C PRO A 62 -6.70 4.68 3.22
N GLN A 63 -6.78 3.46 2.70
CA GLN A 63 -7.80 2.48 3.10
C GLN A 63 -7.38 1.66 4.33
N GLY A 64 -6.12 1.77 4.77
CA GLY A 64 -5.61 1.02 5.92
C GLY A 64 -5.57 -0.50 5.71
N ILE A 65 -5.84 -0.98 4.49
CA ILE A 65 -5.82 -2.40 4.10
C ILE A 65 -4.42 -2.97 4.34
N SER A 66 -3.40 -2.14 4.12
CA SER A 66 -1.99 -2.50 4.27
C SER A 66 -1.46 -2.45 5.72
N ALA A 67 -2.30 -2.26 6.74
CA ALA A 67 -1.85 -2.10 8.13
C ALA A 67 -1.10 -3.33 8.67
N GLU A 68 -1.53 -4.55 8.31
CA GLU A 68 -0.84 -5.77 8.73
C GLU A 68 0.51 -5.93 8.03
N THR A 69 0.61 -5.51 6.76
CA THR A 69 1.87 -5.43 6.01
C THR A 69 2.89 -4.54 6.72
N VAL A 70 2.47 -3.38 7.25
CA VAL A 70 3.34 -2.49 8.02
C VAL A 70 3.85 -3.17 9.29
N ARG A 71 2.98 -3.91 10.00
CA ARG A 71 3.37 -4.64 11.23
C ARG A 71 4.38 -5.74 10.94
N LEU A 72 4.24 -6.44 9.82
CA LEU A 72 5.19 -7.47 9.39
C LEU A 72 6.55 -6.86 9.04
N LEU A 73 6.58 -5.77 8.25
CA LEU A 73 7.81 -5.09 7.88
C LEU A 73 8.53 -4.50 9.10
N LYS A 74 7.79 -3.92 10.05
CA LYS A 74 8.35 -3.46 11.33
C LYS A 74 8.99 -4.60 12.13
N ALA A 75 8.33 -5.76 12.21
CA ALA A 75 8.88 -6.94 12.90
C ALA A 75 10.11 -7.53 12.17
N ALA A 76 10.15 -7.41 10.83
CA ALA A 76 11.30 -7.83 10.05
C ALA A 76 12.54 -6.96 10.28
N GLY A 77 12.37 -5.72 10.78
CA GLY A 77 13.47 -4.79 11.08
C GLY A 77 13.44 -3.50 10.25
N ALA A 78 12.28 -3.12 9.70
CA ALA A 78 12.14 -1.89 8.94
C ALA A 78 12.51 -0.64 9.75
N ASP A 79 13.26 0.27 9.13
CA ASP A 79 13.46 1.62 9.66
C ASP A 79 12.16 2.42 9.51
N MET A 80 11.47 2.60 10.64
CA MET A 80 10.20 3.32 10.68
C MET A 80 10.35 4.84 10.49
N ALA A 81 11.54 5.40 10.69
CA ALA A 81 11.80 6.81 10.39
C ALA A 81 11.85 7.05 8.88
N VAL A 82 12.52 6.16 8.15
CA VAL A 82 12.49 6.13 6.67
C VAL A 82 11.06 5.88 6.17
N ALA A 83 10.33 4.96 6.80
CA ALA A 83 8.95 4.67 6.45
C ALA A 83 8.03 5.90 6.60
N ALA A 84 8.15 6.64 7.72
CA ALA A 84 7.34 7.82 7.97
C ALA A 84 7.61 8.92 6.92
N GLY A 85 8.87 9.21 6.63
CA GLY A 85 9.24 10.17 5.59
C GLY A 85 8.70 9.79 4.22
N HIS A 86 8.86 8.52 3.83
CA HIS A 86 8.40 8.05 2.54
C HIS A 86 6.87 7.96 2.44
N ALA A 87 6.17 7.68 3.54
CA ALA A 87 4.71 7.70 3.59
C ALA A 87 4.15 9.10 3.28
N VAL A 88 4.78 10.16 3.80
CA VAL A 88 4.41 11.54 3.49
C VAL A 88 4.63 11.83 2.01
N GLU A 89 5.82 11.55 1.48
CA GLU A 89 6.14 11.76 0.05
C GLU A 89 5.15 11.02 -0.88
N VAL A 90 4.82 9.77 -0.55
CA VAL A 90 3.88 8.95 -1.33
C VAL A 90 2.45 9.48 -1.18
N ARG A 91 2.01 9.88 0.01
CA ARG A 91 0.69 10.50 0.25
C ARG A 91 0.53 11.81 -0.50
N GLU A 92 1.54 12.68 -0.47
CA GLU A 92 1.55 13.93 -1.24
C GLU A 92 1.43 13.63 -2.74
N ARG A 93 2.18 12.64 -3.25
CA ARG A 93 2.09 12.22 -4.66
C ARG A 93 0.74 11.61 -5.04
N LEU A 94 0.12 10.87 -4.13
CA LEU A 94 -1.23 10.31 -4.32
C LEU A 94 -2.30 11.40 -4.24
N GLY A 95 -2.13 12.40 -3.37
CA GLY A 95 -2.98 13.60 -3.30
C GLY A 95 -2.87 14.48 -4.55
N VAL A 96 -1.74 14.48 -5.25
CA VAL A 96 -1.62 15.09 -6.59
C VAL A 96 -2.35 14.26 -7.66
N ARG A 97 -2.56 12.96 -7.44
CA ARG A 97 -3.22 12.04 -8.39
C ARG A 97 -4.72 11.90 -8.15
N TYR A 98 -5.19 12.16 -6.92
CA TYR A 98 -6.58 12.38 -6.57
C TYR A 98 -6.77 13.87 -6.33
N PRO A 99 -7.02 14.69 -7.37
CA PRO A 99 -7.63 15.98 -7.12
C PRO A 99 -8.92 15.71 -6.32
N GLU A 100 -9.05 16.43 -5.22
CA GLU A 100 -10.28 16.63 -4.48
C GLU A 100 -11.43 16.90 -5.49
N GLY A 101 -12.20 15.87 -5.85
CA GLY A 101 -13.22 16.02 -6.89
C GLY A 101 -13.59 14.76 -7.66
N ASP A 102 -14.18 13.79 -6.97
CA ASP A 102 -15.35 13.11 -7.56
C ASP A 102 -16.34 12.77 -6.44
N PRO A 103 -17.21 13.72 -6.03
CA PRO A 103 -18.42 13.35 -5.33
C PRO A 103 -19.27 12.59 -6.36
N SER A 104 -19.28 11.26 -6.23
CA SER A 104 -20.11 10.35 -7.02
C SER A 104 -21.47 10.99 -7.35
N PRO A 105 -21.96 10.92 -8.60
CA PRO A 105 -23.30 11.42 -8.89
C PRO A 105 -24.27 10.64 -8.02
N ARG A 106 -24.91 11.37 -7.11
CA ARG A 106 -25.97 10.83 -6.26
C ARG A 106 -26.93 10.09 -7.16
N ARG A 107 -27.14 8.82 -6.83
CA ARG A 107 -28.20 8.00 -7.38
C ARG A 107 -29.52 8.67 -6.97
N THR A 108 -30.04 9.55 -7.82
CA THR A 108 -31.38 10.14 -7.64
C THR A 108 -32.40 9.06 -7.94
N GLY A 109 -32.71 8.24 -6.94
CA GLY A 109 -33.98 7.53 -6.90
C GLY A 109 -35.07 8.55 -6.54
N GLY A 110 -36.08 8.69 -7.42
CA GLY A 110 -37.17 9.63 -7.20
C GLY A 110 -38.20 9.60 -8.35
N THR A 111 -39.00 8.54 -8.37
CA THR A 111 -40.45 8.54 -8.66
C THR A 111 -41.01 9.48 -9.74
N GLY A 112 -41.54 8.88 -10.81
CA GLY A 112 -42.49 9.50 -11.74
C GLY A 112 -43.43 8.44 -12.31
N PHE A 113 -44.48 8.12 -11.56
CA PHE A 113 -45.62 7.30 -11.96
C PHE A 113 -46.69 8.22 -12.58
N GLY A 114 -47.37 7.77 -13.63
CA GLY A 114 -48.52 8.44 -14.30
C GLY A 114 -48.17 8.87 -15.74
N GLY A 115 -48.90 8.52 -16.81
CA GLY A 115 -50.32 8.20 -16.94
C GLY A 115 -51.01 9.31 -17.76
N SER A 116 -51.65 8.93 -18.86
CA SER A 116 -52.53 9.74 -19.75
C SER A 116 -51.79 10.65 -20.75
N GLY A 117 -52.04 10.66 -22.06
CA GLY A 117 -53.25 10.39 -22.83
C GLY A 117 -53.68 11.70 -23.51
N SER A 118 -53.56 11.79 -24.84
CA SER A 118 -54.37 12.58 -25.79
C SER A 118 -53.88 12.32 -27.21
#